data_AF-A0A6G9FQ81-F1
#
_entry.id   AF-A0A6G9FQ81-F1
#
_cell.length_a   1.000
_cell.length_b   1.000
_cell.length_c   1.000
_cell.angle_alpha   90.00
_cell.angle_beta   90.00
_cell.angle_gamma   90.00
#
_symmetry.space_group_name_H-M   'P 1'
#
loop_
_entity.id
_entity.type
_entity.pdbx_description
1 polymer ?
#
loop_
_entity_poly.entity_id
_entity_poly.type
_entity_poly.pdbx_seq_one_letter_code
_entity_poly.pdbx_strand_id
1 'polypeptide(L)'
;MNRRERTLGAMRNRLIPGSTGRVRPMSLLADPVLHTPCETVTDFGPGLKELVEDLFATMYAAQGVGLAANQVGVASRVFVYDCPDDEDVRHLGHIVNPRLVEADGVTVRGPEGCLSLPGLEAGTERFDRAVVEGVTWEGEPVRVEGTGFFARCLQHECDHLEGLVYADRLSPWRRARLARAVRKASWGTPERVGLVRRA
;
A
#
# COMPACT_ATOMS: atom_id res chain seq x y z
N MET A 1 -37.80 -17.80 11.29
CA MET A 1 -36.44 -18.16 10.83
C MET A 1 -35.94 -17.05 9.91
N ASN A 2 -35.35 -15.99 10.48
CA ASN A 2 -35.05 -14.74 9.77
C ASN A 2 -33.53 -14.59 9.53
N ARG A 3 -33.12 -14.54 8.25
CA ARG A 3 -31.74 -14.36 7.78
C ARG A 3 -31.39 -12.86 7.69
N ARG A 4 -31.33 -12.17 8.83
CA ARG A 4 -30.86 -10.77 8.88
C ARG A 4 -30.06 -10.52 10.15
N GLU A 5 -28.87 -11.10 10.20
CA GLU A 5 -27.79 -10.75 11.13
C GLU A 5 -26.52 -11.46 10.64
N ARG A 6 -25.92 -10.92 9.58
CA ARG A 6 -24.51 -11.18 9.27
C ARG A 6 -23.77 -9.87 9.45
N THR A 7 -23.57 -9.55 10.72
CA THR A 7 -22.61 -8.58 11.21
C THR A 7 -21.27 -8.84 10.53
N LEU A 8 -20.66 -7.77 10.00
CA LEU A 8 -19.24 -7.68 9.71
C LEU A 8 -18.50 -8.23 10.93
N GLY A 9 -18.05 -9.48 10.85
CA GLY A 9 -17.32 -10.13 11.92
C GLY A 9 -16.08 -9.30 12.20
N ALA A 10 -16.08 -8.68 13.37
CA ALA A 10 -14.96 -7.93 13.93
C ALA A 10 -13.65 -8.61 13.53
N MET A 11 -12.81 -7.88 12.80
CA MET A 11 -11.40 -8.21 12.60
C MET A 11 -10.80 -8.24 14.01
N ARG A 12 -10.83 -9.43 14.62
CA ARG A 12 -10.29 -9.68 15.94
C ARG A 12 -8.84 -9.25 15.88
N ASN A 13 -8.52 -8.27 16.71
CA ASN A 13 -7.18 -7.79 16.99
C ASN A 13 -6.31 -8.98 17.46
N ARG A 14 -5.76 -9.75 16.51
CA ARG A 14 -4.89 -10.88 16.76
C ARG A 14 -3.47 -10.37 16.56
N LEU A 15 -2.68 -10.47 17.61
CA LEU A 15 -1.23 -10.31 17.54
C LEU A 15 -0.68 -11.38 16.59
N ILE A 16 0.11 -10.96 15.60
CA ILE A 16 0.78 -11.87 14.69
C ILE A 16 2.09 -12.33 15.36
N PRO A 17 2.45 -13.62 15.34
CA PRO A 17 3.68 -14.09 15.98
C PRO A 17 4.89 -13.27 15.52
N GLY A 18 5.55 -12.58 16.46
CA GLY A 18 6.68 -11.69 16.19
C GLY A 18 6.36 -10.20 16.04
N SER A 19 5.08 -9.80 16.00
CA SER A 19 4.64 -8.39 16.04
C SER A 19 3.74 -8.13 17.25
N THR A 20 3.99 -7.03 17.94
CA THR A 20 3.13 -6.48 19.01
C THR A 20 2.01 -5.58 18.46
N GLY A 21 1.98 -5.37 17.15
CA GLY A 21 1.01 -4.51 16.47
C GLY A 21 -0.41 -5.06 16.43
N ARG A 22 -1.35 -4.14 16.28
CA ARG A 22 -2.78 -4.39 16.15
C ARG A 22 -3.19 -4.34 14.69
N VAL A 23 -4.02 -5.30 14.27
CA VAL A 23 -4.58 -5.30 12.92
C VAL A 23 -5.59 -4.16 12.78
N ARG A 24 -5.38 -3.29 11.79
CA ARG A 24 -6.23 -2.12 11.52
C ARG A 24 -7.18 -2.36 10.34
N PRO A 25 -8.34 -1.68 10.30
CA PRO A 25 -9.20 -1.68 9.12
C PRO A 25 -8.49 -1.08 7.91
N MET A 26 -8.69 -1.70 6.75
CA MET A 26 -8.15 -1.20 5.47
C MET A 26 -9.04 -0.10 4.89
N SER A 27 -8.40 1.00 4.49
CA SER A 27 -8.98 2.05 3.66
C SER A 27 -9.09 1.54 2.22
N LEU A 28 -10.30 1.64 1.67
CA LEU A 28 -10.62 1.19 0.31
C LEU A 28 -10.65 2.37 -0.65
N LEU A 29 -10.55 2.11 -1.94
CA LEU A 29 -10.42 3.10 -3.02
C LEU A 29 -11.22 4.42 -2.92
N ALA A 30 -12.37 4.51 -2.26
CA ALA A 30 -13.07 5.81 -2.11
C ALA A 30 -12.62 6.66 -0.93
N ASP A 31 -11.82 6.10 -0.02
CA ASP A 31 -11.38 6.83 1.15
C ASP A 31 -10.48 7.99 0.72
N PRO A 32 -10.83 9.25 1.04
CA PRO A 32 -10.05 10.43 0.66
C PRO A 32 -8.59 10.37 1.11
N VAL A 33 -8.28 9.63 2.18
CA VAL A 33 -6.92 9.46 2.69
C VAL A 33 -5.98 8.80 1.67
N LEU A 34 -6.52 8.02 0.73
CA LEU A 34 -5.75 7.39 -0.35
C LEU A 34 -5.43 8.34 -1.51
N HIS A 35 -6.09 9.51 -1.56
CA HIS A 35 -6.04 10.47 -2.66
C HIS A 35 -5.47 11.83 -2.24
N THR A 36 -4.84 11.88 -1.07
CA THR A 36 -4.23 13.08 -0.49
C THR A 36 -2.80 12.75 -0.11
N PRO A 37 -1.80 13.58 -0.48
CA PRO A 37 -0.42 13.38 -0.04
C PRO A 37 -0.32 13.29 1.49
N CYS A 38 0.44 12.31 1.98
CA CYS A 38 0.62 12.08 3.40
C CYS A 38 1.54 13.14 4.03
N GLU A 39 1.31 13.41 5.31
CA GLU A 39 2.07 14.40 6.08
C GLU A 39 3.44 13.87 6.52
N THR A 40 4.45 14.74 6.47
CA THR A 40 5.78 14.44 6.99
C THR A 40 5.72 14.13 8.49
N VAL A 41 6.31 13.01 8.88
CA VAL A 41 6.47 12.61 10.28
C VAL A 41 7.52 13.52 10.93
N THR A 42 7.13 14.17 12.03
CA THR A 42 8.00 15.07 12.81
C THR A 42 8.21 14.58 14.25
N ASP A 43 7.34 13.70 14.75
CA ASP A 43 7.45 13.08 16.07
C ASP A 43 7.88 11.61 15.94
N PHE A 44 9.05 11.29 16.47
CA PHE A 44 9.67 9.96 16.47
C PHE A 44 9.49 9.23 17.82
N GLY A 45 8.43 9.59 18.56
CA GLY A 45 8.08 8.95 19.82
C GLY A 45 7.47 7.55 19.69
N PRO A 46 7.05 6.94 20.81
CA PRO A 46 6.50 5.59 20.86
C PRO A 46 5.31 5.34 19.91
N GLY A 47 4.50 6.37 19.63
CA GLY A 47 3.37 6.26 18.71
C GLY A 47 3.78 5.92 17.27
N LEU A 48 4.95 6.39 16.81
CA LEU A 48 5.47 6.05 15.49
C LEU A 48 5.86 4.56 15.41
N LYS A 49 6.51 4.06 16.47
CA LYS A 49 6.84 2.64 16.59
C LYS A 49 5.58 1.77 16.58
N GLU A 50 4.57 2.13 17.37
CA GLU A 50 3.28 1.42 17.39
C GLU A 50 2.61 1.43 16.01
N LEU A 51 2.66 2.55 15.28
CA LEU A 51 2.14 2.61 13.91
C LEU A 51 2.88 1.63 12.99
N VAL A 52 4.22 1.60 13.02
CA VAL A 52 5.00 0.65 12.21
C VAL A 52 4.63 -0.80 12.53
N GLU A 53 4.49 -1.13 13.82
CA GLU A 53 4.07 -2.47 14.25
C GLU A 53 2.63 -2.81 13.78
N ASP A 54 1.69 -1.87 13.88
CA ASP A 54 0.32 -2.00 13.37
C ASP A 54 0.30 -2.22 11.85
N LEU A 55 1.18 -1.54 11.10
CA LEU A 55 1.30 -1.72 9.65
C LEU A 55 1.77 -3.12 9.29
N PHE A 56 2.83 -3.62 9.94
CA PHE A 56 3.26 -5.00 9.72
C PHE A 56 2.16 -6.01 10.08
N ALA A 57 1.51 -5.83 11.24
CA ALA A 57 0.41 -6.69 11.65
C ALA A 57 -0.73 -6.70 10.62
N THR A 58 -1.08 -5.53 10.09
CA THR A 58 -2.15 -5.41 9.09
C THR A 58 -1.74 -5.99 7.74
N MET A 59 -0.52 -5.72 7.28
CA MET A 59 0.03 -6.23 6.02
C MET A 59 0.00 -7.76 5.98
N TYR A 60 0.52 -8.42 7.03
CA TYR A 60 0.51 -9.89 7.12
C TYR A 60 -0.91 -10.46 7.24
N ALA A 61 -1.79 -9.83 8.01
CA ALA A 61 -3.19 -10.25 8.10
C ALA A 61 -3.91 -10.18 6.74
N ALA A 62 -3.51 -9.24 5.89
CA ALA A 62 -4.03 -9.06 4.54
C ALA A 62 -3.24 -9.83 3.46
N GLN A 63 -2.21 -10.59 3.84
CA GLN A 63 -1.31 -11.34 2.94
C GLN A 63 -0.64 -10.45 1.88
N GLY A 64 -0.27 -9.22 2.26
CA GLY A 64 0.47 -8.28 1.41
C GLY A 64 1.98 -8.37 1.58
N VAL A 65 2.71 -7.71 0.67
CA VAL A 65 4.17 -7.58 0.67
C VAL A 65 4.64 -6.15 0.97
N GLY A 66 3.71 -5.20 0.99
CA GLY A 66 3.92 -3.79 1.33
C GLY A 66 2.63 -3.18 1.86
N LEU A 67 2.75 -2.15 2.71
CA LEU A 67 1.62 -1.39 3.22
C LEU A 67 2.03 0.03 3.67
N ALA A 68 1.39 1.04 3.10
CA ALA A 68 1.52 2.45 3.48
C ALA A 68 0.51 2.87 4.56
N ALA A 69 0.87 3.85 5.38
CA ALA A 69 0.07 4.25 6.54
C ALA A 69 -1.33 4.79 6.20
N ASN A 70 -1.48 5.47 5.06
CA ASN A 70 -2.80 5.94 4.63
C ASN A 70 -3.74 4.79 4.30
N GLN A 71 -3.23 3.61 3.95
CA GLN A 71 -4.06 2.43 3.73
C GLN A 71 -4.72 1.91 5.01
N VAL A 72 -4.28 2.35 6.19
CA VAL A 72 -4.94 2.10 7.49
C VAL A 72 -5.56 3.36 8.11
N GLY A 73 -5.79 4.38 7.28
CA GLY A 73 -6.47 5.62 7.66
C GLY A 73 -5.57 6.66 8.34
N VAL A 74 -4.24 6.50 8.28
CA VAL A 74 -3.29 7.41 8.93
C VAL A 74 -2.50 8.16 7.86
N ALA A 75 -2.74 9.46 7.70
CA ALA A 75 -2.09 10.30 6.70
C ALA A 75 -0.64 10.67 7.08
N SER A 76 0.21 9.67 7.34
CA SER A 76 1.62 9.84 7.71
C SER A 76 2.53 9.21 6.67
N ARG A 77 3.67 9.84 6.36
CA ARG A 77 4.66 9.34 5.39
C ARG A 77 5.46 8.17 5.94
N VAL A 78 4.82 7.00 6.05
CA VAL A 78 5.43 5.76 6.54
C VAL A 78 4.89 4.60 5.71
N PHE A 79 5.77 3.69 5.29
CA PHE A 79 5.36 2.38 4.80
C PHE A 79 6.25 1.27 5.38
N VAL A 80 5.72 0.05 5.35
CA VAL A 80 6.42 -1.19 5.68
C VAL A 80 6.44 -2.10 4.47
N TYR A 81 7.40 -3.00 4.42
CA TYR A 81 7.52 -4.02 3.38
C TYR A 81 8.11 -5.31 3.92
N ASP A 82 7.62 -6.42 3.39
CA ASP A 82 8.21 -7.74 3.48
C ASP A 82 8.03 -8.41 2.12
N CYS A 83 8.95 -8.10 1.21
CA CYS A 83 8.78 -8.30 -0.21
C CYS A 83 9.94 -9.14 -0.76
N PRO A 84 9.69 -10.29 -1.41
CA PRO A 84 10.73 -10.96 -2.19
C PRO A 84 11.09 -10.12 -3.41
N ASP A 85 12.31 -10.25 -3.93
CA ASP A 85 12.62 -9.82 -5.29
C ASP A 85 12.42 -10.96 -6.31
N ASP A 86 12.83 -10.72 -7.55
CA ASP A 86 12.68 -11.69 -8.65
C ASP A 86 13.58 -12.94 -8.48
N GLU A 87 14.54 -12.91 -7.55
CA GLU A 87 15.43 -14.01 -7.18
C GLU A 87 14.98 -14.70 -5.87
N ASP A 88 13.77 -14.42 -5.41
CA ASP A 88 13.19 -14.89 -4.14
C ASP A 88 13.99 -14.44 -2.88
N VAL A 89 14.85 -13.42 -3.01
CA VAL A 89 15.54 -12.83 -1.86
C VAL A 89 14.55 -11.93 -1.13
N ARG A 90 14.31 -12.24 0.14
CA ARG A 90 13.34 -11.54 0.99
C ARG A 90 13.92 -10.23 1.53
N HIS A 91 13.27 -9.11 1.24
CA HIS A 91 13.56 -7.79 1.76
C HIS A 91 12.51 -7.39 2.79
N LEU A 92 12.94 -7.14 4.04
CA LEU A 92 12.05 -6.79 5.15
C LEU A 92 12.49 -5.46 5.77
N GLY A 93 11.57 -4.52 5.93
CA GLY A 93 11.87 -3.24 6.57
C GLY A 93 10.71 -2.25 6.57
N HIS A 94 11.01 -1.05 7.05
CA HIS A 94 10.10 0.09 7.07
C HIS A 94 10.88 1.36 6.75
N ILE A 95 10.19 2.35 6.19
CA ILE A 95 10.79 3.64 5.89
C ILE A 95 9.83 4.75 6.33
N VAL A 96 10.35 5.66 7.15
CA VAL A 96 9.68 6.88 7.59
C VAL A 96 10.22 8.05 6.76
N ASN A 97 9.32 8.95 6.37
CA ASN A 97 9.57 10.06 5.44
C ASN A 97 10.27 9.64 4.14
N PRO A 98 9.84 8.55 3.47
CA PRO A 98 10.50 8.06 2.27
C PRO A 98 10.46 9.09 1.14
N ARG A 99 11.53 9.09 0.36
CA ARG A 99 11.71 9.78 -0.91
C ARG A 99 12.21 8.80 -1.94
N LEU A 100 11.46 8.64 -3.03
CA LEU A 100 11.92 7.92 -4.22
C LEU A 100 12.95 8.79 -4.94
N VAL A 101 14.23 8.56 -4.67
CA VAL A 101 15.33 9.41 -5.17
C VAL A 101 15.77 9.00 -6.57
N GLU A 102 15.61 7.72 -6.92
CA GLU A 102 15.87 7.20 -8.26
C GLU A 102 14.79 6.18 -8.63
N ALA A 103 14.29 6.26 -9.85
CA ALA A 103 13.45 5.25 -10.48
C ALA A 103 13.76 5.24 -11.97
N ASP A 104 14.49 4.21 -12.43
CA ASP A 104 15.04 4.16 -13.77
C ASP A 104 15.24 2.71 -14.28
N GLY A 105 16.03 2.56 -15.33
CA GLY A 105 16.15 1.31 -16.07
C GLY A 105 15.02 1.13 -17.08
N VAL A 106 14.77 -0.12 -17.46
CA VAL A 106 13.70 -0.43 -18.41
C VAL A 106 12.33 -0.29 -17.75
N THR A 107 11.34 0.16 -18.52
CA THR A 107 9.96 0.16 -18.04
C THR A 107 9.35 -1.22 -18.24
N VAL A 108 8.98 -1.88 -17.14
CA VAL A 108 8.38 -3.23 -17.16
C VAL A 108 6.91 -3.14 -16.81
N ARG A 109 6.07 -3.70 -17.70
CA ARG A 109 4.65 -3.87 -17.44
C ARG A 109 4.41 -5.25 -16.82
N GLY A 110 4.08 -5.26 -15.54
CA GLY A 110 3.77 -6.47 -14.77
C GLY A 110 2.41 -6.39 -14.07
N PRO A 111 1.85 -7.51 -13.60
CA PRO A 111 0.64 -7.50 -12.78
C PRO A 111 0.90 -6.73 -11.48
N GLU A 112 -0.04 -5.88 -11.10
CA GLU A 112 0.00 -5.12 -9.85
C GLU A 112 -1.39 -5.10 -9.22
N GLY A 113 -1.44 -5.49 -7.94
CA GLY A 113 -2.61 -5.41 -7.08
C GLY A 113 -2.40 -4.40 -5.96
N CYS A 114 -3.43 -4.18 -5.14
CA CYS A 114 -3.34 -3.30 -3.98
C CYS A 114 -4.32 -3.77 -2.91
N LEU A 115 -3.89 -3.76 -1.65
CA LEU A 115 -4.76 -4.12 -0.52
C LEU A 115 -5.97 -3.16 -0.38
N SER A 116 -5.88 -1.93 -0.90
CA SER A 116 -6.99 -0.96 -0.97
C SER A 116 -7.93 -1.16 -2.18
N LEU A 117 -7.61 -2.09 -3.09
CA LEU A 117 -8.46 -2.54 -4.19
C LEU A 117 -8.60 -4.08 -4.18
N PRO A 118 -9.20 -4.69 -3.13
CA PRO A 118 -9.16 -6.13 -2.92
C PRO A 118 -9.67 -6.95 -4.10
N GLY A 119 -8.86 -7.91 -4.54
CA GLY A 119 -9.19 -8.85 -5.62
C GLY A 119 -9.13 -8.27 -7.03
N LEU A 120 -8.58 -7.06 -7.20
CA LEU A 120 -8.40 -6.42 -8.50
C LEU A 120 -6.93 -6.18 -8.80
N GLU A 121 -6.54 -6.53 -10.01
CA GLU A 121 -5.19 -6.34 -10.53
C GLU A 121 -5.24 -5.78 -11.95
N ALA A 122 -4.19 -5.05 -12.33
CA ALA A 122 -3.96 -4.69 -13.71
C ALA A 122 -2.46 -4.70 -14.04
N GLY A 123 -2.15 -4.87 -15.32
CA GLY A 123 -0.79 -4.67 -15.80
C GLY A 123 -0.40 -3.20 -15.73
N THR A 124 0.54 -2.86 -14.84
CA THR A 124 1.00 -1.49 -14.53
C THR A 124 2.47 -1.33 -14.90
N GLU A 125 2.81 -0.21 -15.50
CA GLU A 125 4.18 0.11 -15.89
C GLU A 125 4.96 0.70 -14.71
N ARG A 126 6.15 0.15 -14.46
CA ARG A 126 7.09 0.58 -13.42
C ARG A 126 8.49 0.58 -13.98
N PHE A 127 9.35 1.41 -13.41
CA PHE A 127 10.79 1.30 -13.64
C PHE A 127 11.32 0.02 -12.99
N ASP A 128 12.29 -0.63 -13.64
CA ASP A 128 12.84 -1.90 -13.16
C ASP A 128 13.83 -1.75 -12.01
N ARG A 129 14.28 -0.52 -11.72
CA ARG A 129 15.10 -0.19 -10.55
C ARG A 129 14.48 0.97 -9.79
N ALA A 130 14.53 0.89 -8.47
CA ALA A 130 14.08 1.96 -7.59
C ALA A 130 15.01 2.10 -6.38
N VAL A 131 15.24 3.35 -5.97
CA VAL A 131 15.97 3.68 -4.75
C VAL A 131 15.11 4.61 -3.90
N VAL A 132 14.91 4.21 -2.65
CA VAL A 132 14.18 5.00 -1.66
C VAL A 132 15.10 5.35 -0.49
N GLU A 133 15.11 6.62 -0.12
CA GLU A 133 15.79 7.12 1.07
C GLU A 133 14.79 7.61 2.10
N GLY A 134 15.12 7.49 3.38
CA GLY A 134 14.34 8.02 4.48
C GLY A 134 15.04 7.77 5.80
N VAL A 135 14.27 7.52 6.84
CA VAL A 135 14.78 7.16 8.16
C VAL A 135 14.01 5.99 8.76
N THR A 136 14.56 5.32 9.76
CA THR A 136 13.85 4.32 10.58
C THR A 136 12.91 5.01 11.57
N TRP A 137 12.16 4.26 12.38
CA TRP A 137 11.28 4.84 13.41
C TRP A 137 12.09 5.44 14.57
N GLU A 138 13.36 5.05 14.72
CA GLU A 138 14.34 5.66 15.62
C GLU A 138 14.99 6.93 15.04
N GLY A 139 14.72 7.26 13.77
CA GLY A 139 15.29 8.42 13.08
C GLY A 139 16.65 8.17 12.42
N GLU A 140 17.14 6.93 12.39
CA GLU A 140 18.40 6.59 11.73
C GLU A 140 18.25 6.59 10.20
N PRO A 141 19.21 7.14 9.43
CA PRO A 141 19.14 7.14 7.96
C PRO A 141 19.02 5.73 7.38
N VAL A 142 18.15 5.56 6.39
CA VAL A 142 18.02 4.33 5.60
C VAL A 142 18.01 4.64 4.12
N ARG A 143 18.71 3.81 3.34
CA ARG A 143 18.67 3.79 1.88
C ARG A 143 18.40 2.35 1.44
N VAL A 144 17.36 2.16 0.65
CA VAL A 144 16.91 0.86 0.15
C VAL A 144 16.90 0.92 -1.36
N GLU A 145 17.56 -0.03 -1.99
CA GLU A 145 17.61 -0.18 -3.44
C GLU A 145 17.11 -1.57 -3.80
N GLY A 146 16.34 -1.65 -4.89
CA GLY A 146 15.81 -2.90 -5.40
C GLY A 146 15.61 -2.85 -6.89
N THR A 147 15.47 -4.04 -7.47
CA THR A 147 15.09 -4.26 -8.87
C THR A 147 13.80 -5.08 -8.97
N GLY A 148 13.23 -5.22 -10.17
CA GLY A 148 12.15 -6.17 -10.45
C GLY A 148 10.91 -5.97 -9.57
N PHE A 149 10.39 -7.06 -9.00
CA PHE A 149 9.23 -7.03 -8.13
C PHE A 149 9.43 -6.15 -6.88
N PHE A 150 10.62 -6.16 -6.28
CA PHE A 150 10.90 -5.31 -5.11
C PHE A 150 10.93 -3.82 -5.50
N ALA A 151 11.52 -3.46 -6.65
CA ALA A 151 11.45 -2.09 -7.16
C ALA A 151 10.01 -1.63 -7.41
N ARG A 152 9.15 -2.52 -7.93
CA ARG A 152 7.71 -2.24 -8.10
C ARG A 152 7.04 -2.00 -6.75
N CYS A 153 7.33 -2.81 -5.74
CA CYS A 153 6.81 -2.62 -4.38
C CYS A 153 7.21 -1.24 -3.83
N LEU A 154 8.49 -0.87 -3.91
CA LEU A 154 8.96 0.44 -3.43
C LEU A 154 8.24 1.61 -4.13
N GLN A 155 8.11 1.56 -5.46
CA GLN A 155 7.39 2.59 -6.21
C GLN A 155 5.89 2.62 -5.87
N HIS A 156 5.28 1.47 -5.60
CA HIS A 156 3.87 1.36 -5.20
C HIS A 156 3.62 2.03 -3.85
N GLU A 157 4.44 1.72 -2.85
CA GLU A 157 4.27 2.30 -1.51
C GLU A 157 4.58 3.80 -1.51
N CYS A 158 5.57 4.25 -2.29
CA CYS A 158 5.80 5.69 -2.48
C CYS A 158 4.62 6.40 -3.12
N ASP A 159 3.97 5.81 -4.14
CA ASP A 159 2.75 6.39 -4.74
C ASP A 159 1.64 6.59 -3.70
N HIS A 160 1.43 5.60 -2.83
CA HIS A 160 0.44 5.73 -1.77
C HIS A 160 0.69 6.95 -0.89
N LEU A 161 1.94 7.24 -0.56
CA LEU A 161 2.30 8.40 0.25
C LEU A 161 2.15 9.74 -0.48
N GLU A 162 2.11 9.73 -1.81
CA GLU A 162 1.74 10.88 -2.65
C GLU A 162 0.23 10.99 -2.91
N GLY A 163 -0.59 10.10 -2.32
CA GLY A 163 -2.03 10.07 -2.55
C GLY A 163 -2.39 9.49 -3.92
N LEU A 164 -1.59 8.56 -4.43
CA LEU A 164 -1.82 7.85 -5.67
C LEU A 164 -2.02 6.36 -5.40
N VAL A 165 -2.76 5.70 -6.30
CA VAL A 165 -2.91 4.25 -6.35
C VAL A 165 -2.48 3.73 -7.72
N TYR A 166 -2.19 2.44 -7.86
CA TYR A 166 -1.73 1.89 -9.15
C TYR A 166 -2.68 2.17 -10.33
N ALA A 167 -3.98 2.34 -10.03
CA ALA A 167 -4.99 2.69 -11.03
C ALA A 167 -4.62 3.97 -11.79
N ASP A 168 -3.93 4.91 -11.13
CA ASP A 168 -3.55 6.23 -11.60
C ASP A 168 -2.41 6.19 -12.63
N ARG A 169 -1.72 5.05 -12.72
CA ARG A 169 -0.70 4.79 -13.74
C ARG A 169 -1.23 4.05 -14.96
N LEU A 170 -2.51 3.67 -14.96
CA LEU A 170 -3.07 2.88 -16.05
C LEU A 170 -3.40 3.72 -17.27
N SER A 171 -3.15 3.15 -18.45
CA SER A 171 -3.64 3.71 -19.70
C SER A 171 -5.16 3.84 -19.70
N PRO A 172 -5.75 4.78 -20.47
CA PRO A 172 -7.19 5.04 -20.45
C PRO A 172 -8.07 3.80 -20.65
N TRP A 173 -7.63 2.89 -21.54
CA TRP A 173 -8.35 1.63 -21.78
C TRP A 173 -8.28 0.66 -20.59
N ARG A 174 -7.10 0.49 -19.98
CA ARG A 174 -6.91 -0.38 -18.80
C ARG A 174 -7.68 0.17 -17.60
N ARG A 175 -7.63 1.47 -17.40
CA ARG A 175 -8.41 2.21 -16.40
C ARG A 175 -9.91 2.01 -16.58
N ALA A 176 -10.42 2.15 -17.81
CA ALA A 176 -11.83 1.89 -18.10
C ALA A 176 -12.23 0.42 -17.84
N ARG A 177 -11.32 -0.53 -18.05
CA ARG A 177 -11.52 -1.95 -17.71
C ARG A 177 -11.55 -2.14 -16.19
N LEU A 178 -10.58 -1.59 -15.46
CA LEU A 178 -10.53 -1.64 -13.99
C LEU A 178 -11.79 -1.01 -13.36
N ALA A 179 -12.23 0.15 -13.86
CA ALA A 179 -13.44 0.82 -13.38
C ALA A 179 -14.71 -0.06 -13.53
N ARG A 180 -14.79 -0.87 -14.59
CA ARG A 180 -15.87 -1.85 -14.74
C ARG A 180 -15.76 -3.00 -13.74
N ALA A 181 -14.54 -3.41 -13.39
CA ALA A 181 -14.30 -4.44 -12.38
C ALA A 181 -14.62 -3.92 -10.97
N VAL A 182 -14.20 -2.70 -10.62
CA VAL A 182 -14.57 -2.03 -9.36
C VAL A 182 -16.08 -1.98 -9.18
N ARG A 183 -16.85 -1.65 -10.23
CA ARG A 183 -18.32 -1.63 -10.16
C ARG A 183 -18.94 -2.99 -9.79
N LYS A 184 -18.28 -4.08 -10.14
CA LYS A 184 -18.73 -5.45 -9.90
C LYS A 184 -18.24 -6.02 -8.57
N ALA A 185 -17.23 -5.40 -7.97
CA ALA A 185 -16.69 -5.84 -6.68
C ALA A 185 -17.74 -5.65 -5.58
N SER A 186 -17.76 -6.54 -4.58
CA SER A 186 -18.67 -6.44 -3.42
C SER A 186 -18.48 -5.16 -2.62
N TRP A 187 -17.28 -4.58 -2.68
CA TRP A 187 -16.92 -3.30 -2.09
C TRP A 187 -17.06 -2.12 -3.07
N GLY A 188 -17.48 -2.35 -4.31
CA GLY A 188 -17.63 -1.30 -5.32
C GLY A 188 -18.81 -0.37 -5.03
N THR A 189 -18.60 0.94 -5.12
CA THR A 189 -19.67 1.96 -5.13
C THR A 189 -19.52 2.86 -6.36
N PRO A 190 -20.59 3.56 -6.81
CA PRO A 190 -20.49 4.50 -7.93
C PRO A 190 -19.40 5.56 -7.74
N GLU A 191 -19.20 6.05 -6.51
CA GLU A 191 -18.14 6.99 -6.12
C GLU A 191 -16.75 6.40 -6.39
N ARG A 192 -16.52 5.14 -5.97
CA ARG A 192 -15.26 4.40 -6.19
C ARG A 192 -14.95 4.23 -7.67
N VAL A 193 -15.97 3.98 -8.49
CA VAL A 193 -15.83 3.87 -9.97
C VAL A 193 -15.43 5.22 -10.58
N GLY A 194 -15.94 6.32 -10.03
CA GLY A 194 -15.60 7.67 -10.49
C GLY A 194 -14.15 8.06 -10.22
N LEU A 195 -13.53 7.53 -9.16
CA LEU A 195 -12.13 7.80 -8.82
C LEU A 195 -11.16 7.12 -9.80
N VAL A 196 -11.42 5.85 -10.15
CA VAL A 196 -10.62 5.16 -11.18
C VAL A 196 -10.63 5.95 -12.49
N ARG A 197 -11.75 6.58 -12.85
CA ARG A 197 -11.90 7.29 -14.14
C ARG A 197 -11.28 8.69 -14.17
N ARG A 198 -10.99 9.29 -13.01
CA ARG A 198 -10.53 10.68 -12.89
C ARG A 198 -9.01 10.83 -12.88
N ALA A 199 -8.31 9.82 -12.41
CA ALA A 199 -6.86 9.79 -12.44
C ALA A 199 -6.29 9.36 -13.80
#